data_AF-A0A9X9MEV4-F1
#
_entry.id   AF-A0A9X9MEV4-F1
#
_cell.length_a   1.000
_cell.length_b   1.000
_cell.length_c   1.000
_cell.angle_alpha   90.00
_cell.angle_beta   90.00
_cell.angle_gamma   90.00
#
_symmetry.space_group_name_H-M   'P 1'
#
loop_
_entity.id
_entity.type
_entity.pdbx_description
1 polymer ?
#
loop_
_entity_poly.entity_id
_entity_poly.type
_entity_poly.pdbx_seq_one_letter_code
_entity_poly.pdbx_strand_id
1 'polypeptide(L)'
;MVGCWFFTSGPVSLSAKIERKGYCNGEAIPIYAEIENCSSRLIVPKAAIFQTQTYLASGRTKTVRHMVANVRGNHIASGGTDTWNGKTLKIPPVTPSILDCCIIRVDYSLAVYIHIPGAKKLMLELPLVIGTIPYHGFGSRNSSIASQFSVDMSWLTLTLPEQPEAPPNYADVVSEEEFSRHVPPYPQPPNCEGETCCPMFACIQEFRFQPPPLYSEVDPHPPDVEETQPVSFIL
;
A
#
# COMPACT_ATOMS: atom_id res chain seq x y z
N MET A 1 46.01 -27.92 -40.10
CA MET A 1 44.64 -27.38 -40.06
C MET A 1 44.61 -26.36 -38.92
N VAL A 2 44.81 -25.08 -39.25
CA VAL A 2 44.86 -23.99 -38.25
C VAL A 2 43.42 -23.76 -37.80
N GLY A 3 43.07 -24.30 -36.63
CA GLY A 3 41.79 -24.05 -35.99
C GLY A 3 41.67 -22.56 -35.71
N CYS A 4 40.72 -21.92 -36.38
CA CYS A 4 40.39 -20.51 -36.27
C CYS A 4 40.14 -20.15 -34.78
N TRP A 5 41.11 -19.48 -34.14
CA TRP A 5 41.02 -19.03 -32.74
C TRP A 5 40.03 -17.87 -32.54
N PHE A 6 39.28 -17.48 -33.57
CA PHE A 6 38.35 -16.35 -33.59
C PHE A 6 36.97 -16.67 -32.98
N PHE A 7 36.74 -17.90 -32.48
CA PHE A 7 35.44 -18.32 -31.94
C PHE A 7 35.34 -18.28 -30.41
N THR A 8 36.34 -17.74 -29.70
CA THR A 8 36.19 -17.50 -28.26
C THR A 8 35.34 -16.25 -28.05
N SER A 9 34.01 -16.40 -28.03
CA SER A 9 33.13 -15.32 -27.59
C SER A 9 33.45 -14.98 -26.14
N GLY A 10 33.74 -13.71 -25.84
CA GLY A 10 33.97 -13.27 -24.47
C GLY A 10 32.69 -13.31 -23.61
N PRO A 11 32.84 -13.15 -22.29
CA PRO A 11 31.73 -13.24 -21.34
C PRO A 11 30.73 -12.09 -21.50
N VAL A 12 29.53 -12.29 -20.96
CA VAL A 12 28.57 -11.21 -20.72
C VAL A 12 28.43 -11.03 -19.21
N SER A 13 28.71 -9.82 -18.73
CA SER A 13 28.68 -9.48 -17.30
C SER A 13 27.46 -8.62 -16.99
N LEU A 14 26.87 -8.84 -15.82
CA LEU A 14 25.73 -8.07 -15.31
C LEU A 14 25.91 -7.82 -13.81
N SER A 15 25.93 -6.55 -13.43
CA SER A 15 25.80 -6.10 -12.05
C SER A 15 24.54 -5.26 -11.93
N ALA A 16 23.76 -5.43 -10.87
CA ALA A 16 22.59 -4.60 -10.62
C ALA A 16 22.40 -4.31 -9.13
N LYS A 17 21.88 -3.12 -8.85
CA LYS A 17 21.61 -2.57 -7.53
C LYS A 17 20.32 -1.76 -7.54
N ILE A 18 19.61 -1.83 -6.43
CA ILE A 18 18.48 -0.96 -6.10
C ILE A 18 18.77 -0.25 -4.79
N GLU A 19 18.16 0.91 -4.59
CA GLU A 19 18.38 1.72 -3.37
C GLU A 19 17.86 1.06 -2.11
N ARG A 20 16.73 0.35 -2.22
CA ARG A 20 16.05 -0.28 -1.09
C ARG A 20 15.21 -1.47 -1.56
N LYS A 21 14.71 -2.24 -0.60
CA LYS A 21 13.89 -3.43 -0.83
C LYS A 21 12.37 -3.14 -0.89
N GLY A 22 11.91 -2.13 -0.14
CA GLY A 22 10.50 -1.82 0.04
C GLY A 22 10.00 -0.68 -0.85
N TYR A 23 8.90 -0.91 -1.57
CA TYR A 23 8.24 0.05 -2.45
C TYR A 23 6.72 0.00 -2.29
N CYS A 24 6.00 1.00 -2.82
CA CYS A 24 4.54 1.00 -2.84
C CYS A 24 3.94 0.92 -4.25
N ASN A 25 2.65 0.60 -4.31
CA ASN A 25 1.90 0.66 -5.56
C ASN A 25 1.99 2.04 -6.22
N GLY A 26 2.19 2.07 -7.55
CA GLY A 26 2.33 3.30 -8.32
C GLY A 26 3.72 3.93 -8.29
N GLU A 27 4.61 3.48 -7.40
CA GLU A 27 5.97 4.00 -7.26
C GLU A 27 6.89 3.53 -8.39
N ALA A 28 7.92 4.33 -8.71
CA ALA A 28 8.95 3.96 -9.67
C ALA A 28 10.21 3.46 -8.96
N ILE A 29 10.66 2.25 -9.31
CA ILE A 29 11.91 1.67 -8.80
C ILE A 29 13.07 2.21 -9.64
N PRO A 30 14.04 2.94 -9.06
CA PRO A 30 15.28 3.30 -9.74
C PRO A 30 16.22 2.09 -9.79
N ILE A 31 16.58 1.65 -10.99
CA ILE A 31 17.46 0.51 -11.22
C ILE A 31 18.84 1.03 -11.65
N TYR A 32 19.86 0.61 -10.90
CA TYR A 32 21.26 0.86 -11.23
C TYR A 32 21.88 -0.44 -11.74
N ALA A 33 22.41 -0.44 -12.95
CA ALA A 33 22.98 -1.66 -13.53
C ALA A 33 24.16 -1.35 -14.44
N GLU A 34 25.15 -2.24 -14.42
CA GLU A 34 26.31 -2.22 -15.32
C GLU A 34 26.28 -3.51 -16.12
N ILE A 35 26.23 -3.36 -17.45
CA ILE A 35 26.15 -4.47 -18.39
C ILE A 35 27.32 -4.37 -19.35
N GLU A 36 28.13 -5.43 -19.42
CA GLU A 36 29.28 -5.50 -20.32
C GLU A 36 29.11 -6.69 -21.27
N ASN A 37 29.24 -6.44 -22.57
CA ASN A 37 29.10 -7.45 -23.61
C ASN A 37 30.44 -7.74 -24.29
N CYS A 38 31.24 -8.63 -23.72
CA CYS A 38 32.45 -9.12 -24.39
C CYS A 38 32.15 -10.25 -25.39
N SER A 39 30.88 -10.59 -25.61
CA SER A 39 30.47 -11.61 -26.59
C SER A 39 30.44 -11.05 -28.01
N SER A 40 30.37 -11.93 -29.01
CA SER A 40 30.21 -11.56 -30.42
C SER A 40 28.76 -11.24 -30.82
N ARG A 41 27.81 -11.29 -29.87
CA ARG A 41 26.36 -11.25 -30.15
C ARG A 41 25.76 -9.90 -29.79
N LEU A 42 24.72 -9.50 -30.52
CA LEU A 42 23.88 -8.37 -30.14
C LEU A 42 22.96 -8.79 -28.97
N ILE A 43 23.13 -8.19 -27.80
CA ILE A 43 22.35 -8.53 -26.60
C ILE A 43 21.32 -7.45 -26.27
N VAL A 44 20.28 -7.83 -25.52
CA VAL A 44 19.24 -6.91 -25.07
C VAL A 44 19.02 -7.06 -23.56
N PRO A 45 19.44 -6.09 -22.74
CA PRO A 45 19.11 -6.05 -21.32
C PRO A 45 17.65 -5.65 -21.11
N LYS A 46 17.01 -6.29 -20.13
CA LYS A 46 15.63 -6.08 -19.72
C LYS A 46 15.55 -6.15 -18.20
N ALA A 47 14.59 -5.45 -17.63
CA ALA A 47 14.21 -5.63 -16.23
C ALA A 47 12.71 -5.88 -16.14
N ALA A 48 12.32 -6.71 -15.19
CA ALA A 48 10.92 -7.01 -14.94
C ALA A 48 10.65 -7.29 -13.47
N ILE A 49 9.48 -6.87 -13.00
CA ILE A 49 8.95 -7.25 -11.69
C ILE A 49 8.17 -8.54 -11.88
N PHE A 50 8.53 -9.57 -11.11
CA PHE A 50 7.79 -10.81 -11.04
C PHE A 50 7.06 -10.93 -9.70
N GLN A 51 5.81 -11.35 -9.78
CA GLN A 51 5.02 -11.76 -8.62
C GLN A 51 5.03 -13.29 -8.56
N THR A 52 5.38 -13.83 -7.41
CA THR A 52 5.30 -15.26 -7.11
C THR A 52 4.25 -15.47 -6.05
N GLN A 53 3.15 -16.11 -6.44
CA GLN A 53 2.04 -16.45 -5.57
C GLN A 53 2.13 -17.93 -5.23
N THR A 54 2.22 -18.25 -3.94
CA THR A 54 2.24 -19.62 -3.44
C THR A 54 0.98 -19.87 -2.65
N TYR A 55 0.21 -20.87 -3.06
CA TYR A 55 -1.04 -21.29 -2.44
C TYR A 55 -0.86 -22.66 -1.80
N LEU A 56 -1.23 -22.78 -0.53
CA LEU A 56 -1.23 -24.03 0.22
C LEU A 56 -2.69 -24.40 0.54
N ALA A 57 -3.15 -25.52 -0.02
CA ALA A 57 -4.49 -26.04 0.23
C ALA A 57 -4.47 -27.57 0.30
N SER A 58 -5.13 -28.15 1.31
CA SER A 58 -5.25 -29.61 1.48
C SER A 58 -3.91 -30.36 1.42
N GLY A 59 -2.85 -29.79 1.99
CA GLY A 59 -1.49 -30.36 1.98
C GLY A 59 -0.75 -30.26 0.63
N ARG A 60 -1.31 -29.56 -0.36
CA ARG A 60 -0.69 -29.33 -1.67
C ARG A 60 -0.25 -27.88 -1.82
N THR A 61 0.93 -27.68 -2.37
CA THR A 61 1.47 -26.35 -2.67
C THR A 61 1.43 -26.11 -4.18
N LYS A 62 0.83 -24.99 -4.59
CA LYS A 62 0.84 -24.52 -5.97
C LYS A 62 1.51 -23.16 -6.03
N THR A 63 2.58 -23.04 -6.81
CA THR A 63 3.27 -21.76 -7.04
C THR A 63 3.03 -21.27 -8.46
N VAL A 64 2.57 -20.03 -8.59
CA VAL A 64 2.32 -19.35 -9.87
C VAL A 64 3.20 -18.11 -9.92
N ARG A 65 3.91 -17.93 -11.03
CA ARG A 65 4.76 -16.77 -11.26
C ARG A 65 4.24 -15.96 -12.43
N HIS A 66 4.00 -14.67 -12.22
CA HIS A 66 3.49 -13.74 -13.22
C HIS A 66 4.41 -12.53 -13.38
N MET A 67 4.55 -12.02 -14.62
CA MET A 67 5.31 -10.80 -14.89
C MET A 67 4.40 -9.58 -14.77
N VAL A 68 4.67 -8.73 -13.79
CA VAL A 68 3.82 -7.59 -13.43
C VAL A 68 4.11 -6.37 -14.30
N ALA A 69 5.39 -6.05 -14.46
CA ALA A 69 5.86 -4.90 -15.23
C ALA A 69 7.21 -5.24 -15.84
N ASN A 70 7.54 -4.61 -16.97
CA ASN A 70 8.86 -4.75 -17.57
C ASN A 70 9.31 -3.45 -18.23
N VAL A 71 10.63 -3.32 -18.36
CA VAL A 71 11.28 -2.27 -19.12
C VAL A 71 12.40 -2.88 -19.95
N ARG A 72 12.59 -2.35 -21.15
CA ARG A 72 13.62 -2.78 -22.10
C ARG A 72 14.75 -1.74 -22.18
N GLY A 73 15.98 -2.21 -22.18
CA GLY A 73 17.17 -1.40 -22.48
C GLY A 73 17.50 -1.34 -23.96
N ASN A 74 18.52 -0.58 -24.29
CA ASN A 74 19.00 -0.47 -25.66
C ASN A 74 19.74 -1.75 -26.06
N HIS A 75 19.86 -1.99 -27.36
CA HIS A 75 20.69 -3.10 -27.84
C HIS A 75 22.16 -2.78 -27.57
N ILE A 76 22.92 -3.76 -27.12
CA ILE A 76 24.37 -3.63 -26.88
C ILE A 76 25.08 -4.48 -27.92
N ALA A 77 25.90 -3.82 -28.74
CA ALA A 77 26.75 -4.49 -29.73
C ALA A 77 27.88 -5.28 -29.06
N SER A 78 28.56 -6.09 -29.86
CA SER A 78 29.76 -6.80 -29.41
C SER A 78 30.82 -5.81 -28.92
N GLY A 79 31.44 -6.10 -27.77
CA GLY A 79 32.41 -5.22 -27.10
C GLY A 79 31.81 -3.98 -26.45
N GLY A 80 30.48 -3.82 -26.46
CA GLY A 80 29.79 -2.66 -25.89
C GLY A 80 29.46 -2.81 -24.41
N THR A 81 29.21 -1.67 -23.77
CA THR A 81 28.76 -1.58 -22.38
C THR A 81 27.51 -0.70 -22.31
N ASP A 82 26.58 -1.01 -21.41
CA ASP A 82 25.42 -0.18 -21.07
C ASP A 82 25.38 0.03 -19.56
N THR A 83 25.10 1.26 -19.14
CA THR A 83 25.03 1.62 -17.73
C THR A 83 23.67 2.27 -17.46
N TRP A 84 22.88 1.64 -16.61
CA TRP A 84 21.63 2.19 -16.14
C TRP A 84 21.92 3.00 -14.88
N ASN A 85 21.74 4.32 -14.98
CA ASN A 85 21.90 5.25 -13.86
C ASN A 85 20.52 5.70 -13.36
N GLY A 86 19.84 4.82 -12.62
CA GLY A 86 18.49 5.10 -12.11
C GLY A 86 17.39 4.89 -13.17
N LYS A 87 17.55 3.90 -14.05
CA LYS A 87 16.50 3.56 -15.03
C LYS A 87 15.23 3.15 -14.28
N THR A 88 14.14 3.88 -14.51
CA THR A 88 12.92 3.72 -13.71
C THR A 88 12.02 2.60 -14.24
N LEU A 89 11.48 1.79 -13.32
CA LEU A 89 10.44 0.80 -13.59
C LEU A 89 9.25 1.06 -12.66
N LYS A 90 8.13 1.50 -13.23
CA LYS A 90 6.92 1.82 -12.48
C LYS A 90 6.18 0.55 -12.05
N ILE A 91 5.79 0.50 -10.78
CA ILE A 91 4.96 -0.55 -10.20
C ILE A 91 3.49 -0.23 -10.54
N PRO A 92 2.78 -1.07 -11.32
CA PRO A 92 1.35 -0.90 -11.52
C PRO A 92 0.59 -1.22 -10.23
N PRO A 93 -0.70 -0.85 -10.12
CA PRO A 93 -1.52 -1.25 -8.99
C PRO A 93 -1.56 -2.79 -8.86
N VAL A 94 -0.92 -3.32 -7.82
CA VAL A 94 -0.89 -4.76 -7.53
C VAL A 94 -1.21 -5.05 -6.07
N THR A 95 -1.48 -6.32 -5.78
CA THR A 95 -1.68 -6.76 -4.40
C THR A 95 -0.40 -6.54 -3.59
N PRO A 96 -0.48 -6.05 -2.34
CA PRO A 96 0.71 -5.95 -1.50
C PRO A 96 1.33 -7.33 -1.25
N SER A 97 2.59 -7.33 -0.81
CA SER A 97 3.30 -8.53 -0.37
C SER A 97 2.60 -9.15 0.83
N ILE A 98 2.40 -10.47 0.77
CA ILE A 98 1.87 -11.27 1.88
C ILE A 98 3.01 -12.20 2.29
N LEU A 99 3.75 -11.81 3.33
CA LEU A 99 4.93 -12.53 3.80
C LEU A 99 4.62 -13.47 4.98
N ASP A 100 3.61 -13.11 5.77
CA ASP A 100 3.22 -13.81 6.99
C ASP A 100 1.77 -14.32 6.88
N CYS A 101 1.62 -15.49 6.29
CA CYS A 101 0.34 -16.19 6.18
C CYS A 101 0.58 -17.68 5.92
N CYS A 102 -0.23 -18.54 6.52
CA CYS A 102 -0.08 -20.00 6.48
C CYS A 102 -0.63 -20.65 5.20
N ILE A 103 -1.53 -19.98 4.47
CA ILE A 103 -2.22 -20.56 3.31
C ILE A 103 -1.88 -19.89 1.98
N ILE A 104 -1.45 -18.63 2.00
CA ILE A 104 -1.17 -17.85 0.78
C ILE A 104 0.05 -16.97 1.02
N ARG A 105 1.02 -17.02 0.12
CA ARG A 105 2.21 -16.15 0.17
C ARG A 105 2.39 -15.43 -1.16
N VAL A 106 2.67 -14.13 -1.09
CA VAL A 106 2.87 -13.28 -2.26
C VAL A 106 4.21 -12.58 -2.14
N ASP A 107 5.19 -13.08 -2.88
CA ASP A 107 6.54 -12.51 -2.95
C ASP A 107 6.74 -11.76 -4.27
N TYR A 108 7.57 -10.73 -4.23
CA TYR A 108 7.98 -9.99 -5.43
C TYR A 108 9.49 -10.06 -5.61
N SER A 109 9.94 -10.11 -6.86
CA SER A 109 11.34 -9.96 -7.22
C SER A 109 11.51 -9.08 -8.44
N LEU A 110 12.55 -8.24 -8.42
CA LEU A 110 13.04 -7.52 -9.58
C LEU A 110 14.07 -8.40 -10.29
N ALA A 111 13.73 -8.88 -11.49
CA ALA A 111 14.67 -9.60 -12.33
C ALA A 111 15.31 -8.64 -13.33
N VAL A 112 16.63 -8.48 -13.29
CA VAL A 112 17.42 -7.87 -14.36
C VAL A 112 18.02 -9.00 -15.18
N TYR A 113 17.74 -9.05 -16.47
CA TYR A 113 18.15 -10.16 -17.32
C TYR A 113 18.51 -9.72 -18.73
N ILE A 114 19.40 -10.47 -19.36
CA ILE A 114 19.92 -10.20 -20.69
C ILE A 114 19.47 -11.31 -21.62
N HIS A 115 18.79 -10.92 -22.70
CA HIS A 115 18.47 -11.81 -23.79
C HIS A 115 19.67 -11.93 -24.73
N ILE A 116 20.27 -13.12 -24.79
CA ILE A 116 21.41 -13.45 -25.62
C ILE A 116 20.94 -14.43 -26.70
N PRO A 117 20.89 -14.03 -27.99
CA PRO A 117 20.45 -14.91 -29.07
C PRO A 117 21.30 -16.19 -29.10
N GLY A 118 20.67 -17.37 -29.13
CA GLY A 118 21.37 -18.66 -29.19
C GLY A 118 22.14 -19.06 -27.92
N ALA A 119 21.86 -18.46 -26.77
CA ALA A 119 22.41 -18.85 -25.47
C ALA A 119 21.34 -18.76 -24.37
N LYS A 120 21.64 -19.29 -23.18
CA LYS A 120 20.78 -19.12 -22.01
C LYS A 120 20.74 -17.64 -21.60
N LYS A 121 19.58 -17.17 -21.15
CA LYS A 121 19.44 -15.84 -20.58
C LYS A 121 20.32 -15.71 -19.33
N LEU A 122 21.09 -14.62 -19.23
CA LEU A 122 21.73 -14.22 -17.98
C LEU A 122 20.69 -13.49 -17.14
N MET A 123 20.51 -13.83 -15.86
CA MET A 123 19.43 -13.29 -15.04
C MET A 123 19.85 -13.18 -13.58
N LEU A 124 19.58 -12.01 -13.00
CA LEU A 124 19.79 -11.67 -11.60
C LEU A 124 18.45 -11.28 -10.98
N GLU A 125 18.09 -11.89 -9.86
CA GLU A 125 16.86 -11.56 -9.13
C GLU A 125 17.20 -10.86 -7.81
N LEU A 126 16.62 -9.68 -7.61
CA LEU A 126 16.68 -8.90 -6.38
C LEU A 126 15.33 -9.02 -5.67
N PRO A 127 15.28 -9.44 -4.39
CA PRO A 127 14.03 -9.56 -3.67
C PRO A 127 13.40 -8.18 -3.43
N LEU A 128 12.07 -8.08 -3.54
CA LEU A 128 11.30 -6.87 -3.32
C LEU A 128 10.17 -7.09 -2.30
N VAL A 129 9.75 -6.02 -1.64
CA VAL A 129 8.53 -5.98 -0.81
C VAL A 129 7.66 -4.84 -1.31
N ILE A 130 6.42 -5.13 -1.66
CA ILE A 130 5.45 -4.12 -2.08
C ILE A 130 4.45 -3.90 -0.94
N GLY A 131 4.43 -2.70 -0.38
CA GLY A 131 3.54 -2.29 0.70
C GLY A 131 2.42 -1.37 0.25
N THR A 132 1.60 -0.97 1.23
CA THR A 132 0.50 0.00 1.07
C THR A 132 0.84 1.38 1.64
N ILE A 133 1.88 1.47 2.48
CA ILE A 133 2.27 2.72 3.16
C ILE A 133 3.53 3.28 2.49
N PRO A 134 3.47 4.45 1.84
CA PRO A 134 4.61 5.04 1.13
C PRO A 134 5.79 5.29 2.08
N TYR A 135 7.00 5.10 1.54
CA TYR A 135 8.22 5.34 2.30
C TYR A 135 8.50 6.85 2.37
N HIS A 136 8.18 7.46 3.52
CA HIS A 136 8.65 8.80 3.86
C HIS A 136 10.00 8.66 4.56
N GLY A 137 11.09 8.98 3.86
CA GLY A 137 12.46 8.79 4.39
C GLY A 137 12.62 9.43 5.77
N PHE A 138 12.90 8.61 6.80
CA PHE A 138 13.25 8.88 8.20
C PHE A 138 12.74 10.16 8.93
N GLY A 139 11.73 10.85 8.41
CA GLY A 139 11.33 12.20 8.82
C GLY A 139 9.91 12.32 9.38
N SER A 140 9.20 11.22 9.57
CA SER A 140 7.89 11.24 10.26
C SER A 140 7.61 9.90 10.90
N ARG A 141 8.04 9.75 12.16
CA ARG A 141 7.75 8.59 13.01
C ARG A 141 6.33 8.63 13.61
N ASN A 142 5.38 9.33 13.00
CA ASN A 142 4.09 9.65 13.63
C ASN A 142 2.95 9.98 12.67
N SER A 143 2.96 9.50 11.42
CA SER A 143 1.75 9.56 10.57
C SER A 143 0.75 8.48 10.98
N SER A 144 0.04 8.70 12.09
CA SER A 144 -1.23 8.04 12.34
C SER A 144 -2.23 8.47 11.25
N ILE A 145 -3.17 7.60 10.90
CA ILE A 145 -4.24 7.88 9.92
C ILE A 145 -5.06 9.13 10.32
N ALA A 146 -4.99 9.54 11.60
CA ALA A 146 -5.62 10.74 12.12
C ALA A 146 -5.01 12.06 11.62
N SER A 147 -3.76 12.09 11.13
CA SER A 147 -3.09 13.36 10.78
C SER A 147 -3.31 13.84 9.35
N GLN A 148 -3.99 13.07 8.49
CA GLN A 148 -4.31 13.49 7.11
C GLN A 148 -5.63 14.28 7.00
N PHE A 149 -6.37 14.45 8.10
CA PHE A 149 -7.50 15.38 8.20
C PHE A 149 -7.11 16.74 8.78
N SER A 150 -5.88 17.23 8.54
CA SER A 150 -5.61 18.67 8.66
C SER A 150 -6.26 19.41 7.47
N VAL A 151 -7.56 19.25 7.34
CA VAL A 151 -8.40 20.22 6.66
C VAL A 151 -8.36 21.48 7.51
N ASP A 152 -7.99 22.57 6.86
CA ASP A 152 -7.98 23.92 7.40
C ASP A 152 -9.22 24.17 8.29
N MET A 153 -9.00 24.14 9.60
CA MET A 153 -10.00 24.37 10.64
C MET A 153 -10.08 25.86 11.00
N SER A 154 -9.70 26.74 10.08
CA SER A 154 -9.75 28.20 10.25
C SER A 154 -11.15 28.71 10.61
N TRP A 155 -12.21 28.00 10.22
CA TRP A 155 -13.59 28.33 10.57
C TRP A 155 -13.91 28.15 12.06
N LEU A 156 -13.27 27.20 12.77
CA LEU A 156 -13.54 26.98 14.20
C LEU A 156 -12.93 28.08 15.08
N THR A 157 -11.86 28.72 14.60
CA THR A 157 -11.15 29.76 15.38
C THR A 157 -11.94 31.06 15.46
N LEU A 158 -12.87 31.31 14.53
CA LEU A 158 -13.70 32.52 14.52
C LEU A 158 -15.01 32.39 15.31
N THR A 159 -15.33 31.20 15.83
CA THR A 159 -16.64 30.92 16.45
C THR A 159 -16.57 30.43 17.89
N LEU A 160 -15.39 30.27 18.48
CA LEU A 160 -15.27 29.72 19.84
C LEU A 160 -14.92 30.83 20.86
N PRO A 161 -15.79 31.09 21.86
CA PRO A 161 -15.48 32.01 22.97
C PRO A 161 -14.26 31.52 23.76
N GLU A 162 -13.42 32.46 24.22
CA GLU A 162 -12.11 32.21 24.83
C GLU A 162 -12.15 31.60 26.25
N GLN A 163 -13.31 31.11 26.71
CA GLN A 163 -13.46 30.53 28.04
C GLN A 163 -14.26 29.23 27.97
N PRO A 164 -13.74 28.09 28.50
CA PRO A 164 -14.55 26.88 28.64
C PRO A 164 -15.65 27.16 29.65
N GLU A 165 -16.86 27.40 29.18
CA GLU A 165 -18.02 27.48 30.06
C GLU A 165 -18.29 26.09 30.65
N ALA A 166 -18.59 26.04 31.95
CA ALA A 166 -18.91 24.78 32.61
C ALA A 166 -20.06 24.11 31.85
N PRO A 167 -20.05 22.76 31.72
CA PRO A 167 -21.13 22.07 31.03
C PRO A 167 -22.48 22.48 31.66
N PRO A 168 -23.51 22.75 30.83
CA PRO A 168 -24.80 23.22 31.33
C PRO A 168 -25.36 22.25 32.36
N ASN A 169 -25.99 22.80 33.41
CA ASN A 169 -26.62 22.00 34.43
C ASN A 169 -27.78 21.20 33.81
N TYR A 170 -27.78 19.88 33.99
CA TYR A 170 -28.69 18.95 33.32
C TYR A 170 -30.16 19.06 33.78
N ALA A 171 -30.50 20.00 34.66
CA ALA A 171 -31.84 20.19 35.20
C ALA A 171 -32.73 21.14 34.38
N ASP A 172 -32.18 21.89 33.41
CA ASP A 172 -32.96 22.86 32.65
C ASP A 172 -33.39 22.30 31.29
N VAL A 173 -34.66 21.90 31.18
CA VAL A 173 -35.29 21.54 29.90
C VAL A 173 -35.60 22.84 29.15
N VAL A 174 -34.84 23.12 28.08
CA VAL A 174 -35.09 24.25 27.19
C VAL A 174 -36.36 23.96 26.39
N SER A 175 -37.39 24.81 26.49
CA SER A 175 -38.61 24.64 25.70
C SER A 175 -38.38 24.97 24.21
N GLU A 176 -39.17 24.39 23.32
CA GLU A 176 -39.01 24.48 21.85
C GLU A 176 -38.99 25.94 21.34
N GLU A 177 -39.58 26.88 22.09
CA GLU A 177 -39.64 28.28 21.70
C GLU A 177 -38.32 29.05 21.94
N GLU A 178 -37.49 28.64 22.90
CA GLU A 178 -36.17 29.25 23.16
C GLU A 178 -35.14 28.83 22.10
N PHE A 179 -35.23 27.60 21.59
CA PHE A 179 -34.33 27.05 20.58
C PHE A 179 -34.40 27.81 19.24
N SER A 180 -35.61 28.24 18.87
CA SER A 180 -35.85 28.95 17.60
C SER A 180 -35.23 30.35 17.54
N ARG A 181 -34.89 30.96 18.69
CA ARG A 181 -34.28 32.31 18.76
C ARG A 181 -32.76 32.32 18.59
N HIS A 182 -32.09 31.17 18.71
CA HIS A 182 -30.62 31.09 18.72
C HIS A 182 -30.00 30.54 17.42
N VAL A 183 -30.78 30.27 16.37
CA VAL A 183 -30.26 29.77 15.09
C VAL A 183 -29.93 30.94 14.15
N PRO A 184 -28.66 31.19 13.78
CA PRO A 184 -28.34 32.18 12.76
C PRO A 184 -28.70 31.65 11.36
N PRO A 185 -29.14 32.49 10.41
CA PRO A 185 -29.43 32.04 9.05
C PRO A 185 -28.12 31.73 8.30
N TYR A 186 -27.96 30.49 7.83
CA TYR A 186 -26.83 30.08 6.99
C TYR A 186 -27.08 30.45 5.51
N PRO A 187 -26.07 30.90 4.74
CA PRO A 187 -26.23 31.18 3.31
C PRO A 187 -26.25 29.90 2.47
N GLN A 188 -27.17 29.80 1.51
CA GLN A 188 -27.26 28.70 0.54
C GLN A 188 -26.18 28.83 -0.56
N PRO A 189 -25.49 27.74 -0.95
CA PRO A 189 -24.59 27.74 -2.11
C PRO A 189 -25.39 27.61 -3.44
N PRO A 190 -24.86 28.11 -4.57
CA PRO A 190 -25.55 28.11 -5.85
C PRO A 190 -25.62 26.71 -6.48
N ASN A 191 -26.75 26.45 -7.13
CA ASN A 191 -27.08 25.22 -7.86
C ASN A 191 -26.02 24.87 -8.92
N CYS A 192 -25.46 23.66 -8.84
CA CYS A 192 -24.89 22.96 -9.98
C CYS A 192 -25.77 21.74 -10.28
N GLU A 193 -26.47 21.80 -11.40
CA GLU A 193 -27.32 20.73 -11.92
C GLU A 193 -26.46 19.55 -12.42
N GLY A 194 -26.87 18.32 -12.11
CA GLY A 194 -26.45 17.11 -12.83
C GLY A 194 -25.85 15.99 -11.98
N GLU A 195 -26.65 14.93 -11.80
CA GLU A 195 -26.30 13.55 -11.40
C GLU A 195 -25.89 13.26 -9.94
N THR A 196 -26.91 12.82 -9.18
CA THR A 196 -26.89 11.84 -8.08
C THR A 196 -25.59 11.65 -7.29
N CYS A 197 -25.49 12.36 -6.18
CA CYS A 197 -24.74 11.89 -5.02
C CYS A 197 -25.52 12.30 -3.77
N CYS A 198 -26.23 11.35 -3.14
CA CYS A 198 -26.82 11.57 -1.83
C CYS A 198 -25.70 12.02 -0.87
N PRO A 199 -25.78 13.21 -0.24
CA PRO A 199 -24.74 13.59 0.71
C PRO A 199 -24.78 12.62 1.87
N MET A 200 -23.65 11.95 2.12
CA MET A 200 -23.41 10.93 3.14
C MET A 200 -23.62 11.41 4.59
N PHE A 201 -24.17 12.62 4.76
CA PHE A 201 -24.34 13.32 6.03
C PHE A 201 -25.78 13.32 6.55
N ALA A 202 -26.79 13.02 5.72
CA ALA A 202 -28.19 13.04 6.17
C ALA A 202 -28.49 11.97 7.24
N CYS A 203 -27.80 10.83 7.20
CA CYS A 203 -28.02 9.72 8.14
C CYS A 203 -27.37 9.93 9.52
N ILE A 204 -26.43 10.88 9.64
CA ILE A 204 -25.63 11.07 10.87
C ILE A 204 -26.30 12.10 11.81
N GLN A 205 -27.27 12.87 11.30
CA GLN A 205 -27.82 14.02 12.04
C GLN A 205 -28.92 13.63 13.03
N GLU A 206 -29.68 12.56 12.78
CA GLU A 206 -30.82 12.16 13.62
C GLU A 206 -30.40 11.56 14.97
N PHE A 207 -29.23 10.92 15.06
CA PHE A 207 -28.77 10.29 16.31
C PHE A 207 -27.91 11.20 17.19
N ARG A 208 -27.52 12.39 16.71
CA ARG A 208 -26.67 13.31 17.48
C ARG A 208 -27.40 13.99 18.65
N PHE A 209 -28.73 14.03 18.60
CA PHE A 209 -29.56 14.77 19.55
C PHE A 209 -30.48 13.88 20.39
N GLN A 210 -30.45 12.56 20.19
CA GLN A 210 -31.18 11.66 21.08
C GLN A 210 -30.27 11.26 22.24
N PRO A 211 -30.77 11.30 23.49
CA PRO A 211 -30.04 10.73 24.60
C PRO A 211 -29.75 9.25 24.29
N PRO A 212 -28.58 8.73 24.68
CA PRO A 212 -28.28 7.32 24.49
C PRO A 212 -29.41 6.48 25.11
N PRO A 213 -29.79 5.36 24.48
CA PRO A 213 -30.84 4.49 25.01
C PRO A 213 -30.52 4.15 26.47
N LEU A 214 -31.54 4.21 27.33
CA LEU A 214 -31.39 3.85 28.74
C LEU A 214 -30.81 2.44 28.83
N TYR A 215 -29.75 2.30 29.61
CA TYR A 215 -29.11 1.02 29.87
C TYR A 215 -30.15 0.10 30.53
N SER A 216 -30.54 -0.98 29.84
CA SER A 216 -31.30 -2.07 30.44
C SER A 216 -30.35 -2.85 31.34
N GLU A 217 -30.68 -3.02 32.62
CA GLU A 217 -29.90 -3.91 33.51
C GLU A 217 -29.98 -5.38 33.09
N VAL A 218 -30.90 -5.72 32.19
CA VAL A 218 -31.07 -7.07 31.66
C VAL A 218 -30.43 -7.15 30.28
N ASP A 219 -29.38 -7.97 30.17
CA ASP A 219 -28.73 -8.35 28.91
C ASP A 219 -29.73 -9.09 28.00
N PRO A 220 -30.02 -8.59 26.78
CA PRO A 220 -30.90 -9.28 25.83
C PRO A 220 -30.39 -10.65 25.36
N HIS A 221 -29.12 -10.97 25.59
CA HIS A 221 -28.50 -12.24 25.20
C HIS A 221 -27.77 -12.89 26.38
N PRO A 222 -28.49 -13.37 27.40
CA PRO A 222 -27.85 -14.03 28.53
C PRO A 222 -27.13 -15.31 28.05
N PRO A 223 -25.90 -15.58 28.51
CA PRO A 223 -25.22 -16.83 28.21
C PRO A 223 -25.95 -18.00 28.87
N ASP A 224 -26.16 -19.09 28.13
CA ASP A 224 -26.67 -20.35 28.69
C ASP A 224 -25.69 -20.86 29.77
N VAL A 225 -26.20 -21.03 30.98
CA VAL A 225 -25.44 -21.47 32.15
C VAL A 225 -25.20 -22.98 32.05
N GLU A 226 -24.00 -23.40 31.65
CA GLU A 226 -23.45 -24.70 32.06
C GLU A 226 -22.67 -24.53 33.38
N GLU A 227 -23.19 -25.12 34.45
CA GLU A 227 -22.52 -25.23 35.75
C GLU A 227 -21.12 -25.81 35.59
N THR A 228 -20.09 -25.02 35.89
CA THR A 228 -18.72 -25.53 36.03
C THR A 228 -18.37 -25.59 37.52
N GLN A 229 -18.18 -26.82 38.03
CA GLN A 229 -17.74 -27.09 39.40
C GLN A 229 -16.39 -26.43 39.73
N PRO A 230 -16.13 -26.06 41.00
CA PRO A 230 -14.88 -25.43 41.41
C PRO A 230 -13.74 -26.46 41.47
N VAL A 231 -12.66 -26.21 40.73
CA VAL A 231 -11.40 -26.97 40.83
C VAL A 231 -10.53 -26.34 41.91
N SER A 232 -10.26 -27.10 42.97
CA SER A 232 -9.38 -26.75 44.08
C SER A 232 -7.91 -26.73 43.63
N PHE A 233 -7.19 -25.65 43.94
CA PHE A 233 -5.73 -25.62 43.86
C PHE A 233 -5.14 -26.11 45.19
N ILE A 234 -4.34 -27.17 45.14
CA ILE A 234 -3.47 -27.59 46.25
C ILE A 234 -2.07 -27.00 46.00
N LEU A 235 -1.52 -26.39 47.05
CA LEU A 235 -0.18 -25.82 47.17
C LEU A 235 0.94 -26.83 46.90
#